data_AF-A0A854QPL7-F1
#
_entry.id   AF-A0A854QPL7-F1
#
_cell.length_a   1.000
_cell.length_b   1.000
_cell.length_c   1.000
_cell.angle_alpha   90.00
_cell.angle_beta   90.00
_cell.angle_gamma   90.00
#
_symmetry.space_group_name_H-M   'P 1'
#
loop_
_entity.id
_entity.type
_entity.pdbx_description
1 polymer ?
#
loop_
_entity_poly.entity_id
_entity_poly.type
_entity_poly.pdbx_seq_one_letter_code
_entity_poly.pdbx_strand_id
1 'polypeptide(L)'
;MQPAQTHAAPVRKKPSRPFVSSHHRPADDVDDGIFRVVLITSGSVASIKAPDIVGALVKSPNIDVQVVATKASTYFYSQEDVDNSVRSALNLPDGQTGEHFGVRVWTDEDEWSDWKQVGEPILHIELRRWADLVVIAPCSADLLAKIAGGICDSLATSLLRALGPSTPVIVCPAMNTYMYQHRLTTRHLAVVQEDLGYLVSGPQGAGRLACGDDGPGKMTDWRDIVSLIEGFATMHQDRRAVVHPGHPLQESSDPPLPPPTETPPTPGRPSKSSSAVGSSSVSTQDRAPAKAPSDDVLTGIADWRSMTNELGGDGTAWRRKWWLG
;
A
#
# COMPACT_ATOMS: atom_id res chain seq x y z
N MET A 1 -23.56 2.26 31.73
CA MET A 1 -22.68 2.39 30.55
C MET A 1 -22.35 3.87 30.39
N GLN A 2 -21.11 4.28 30.70
CA GLN A 2 -20.66 5.63 30.37
C GLN A 2 -20.41 5.70 28.86
N PRO A 3 -20.80 6.79 28.17
CA PRO A 3 -20.49 6.97 26.76
C PRO A 3 -18.98 7.07 26.58
N ALA A 4 -18.45 6.36 25.58
CA ALA A 4 -17.05 6.46 25.19
C ALA A 4 -16.73 7.92 24.87
N GLN A 5 -15.78 8.51 25.59
CA GLN A 5 -15.27 9.83 25.29
C GLN A 5 -14.58 9.77 23.92
N THR A 6 -15.18 10.39 22.91
CA THR A 6 -14.52 10.63 21.62
C THR A 6 -13.39 11.64 21.86
N HIS A 7 -12.19 11.16 22.17
CA HIS A 7 -11.01 12.01 22.17
C HIS A 7 -10.80 12.55 20.76
N ALA A 8 -10.88 13.88 20.60
CA ALA A 8 -10.53 14.53 19.34
C ALA A 8 -9.10 14.14 18.95
N ALA A 9 -8.88 13.82 17.66
CA ALA A 9 -7.55 13.46 17.18
C ALA A 9 -6.56 14.61 17.47
N PRO A 10 -5.40 14.32 18.09
CA PRO A 10 -4.44 15.36 18.42
C PRO A 10 -3.91 16.01 17.14
N VAL A 11 -3.93 17.34 17.09
CA VAL A 11 -3.41 18.12 15.95
C VAL A 11 -1.89 17.97 15.93
N ARG A 12 -1.37 17.26 14.93
CA ARG A 12 0.08 17.06 14.78
C ARG A 12 0.76 18.31 14.23
N LYS A 13 1.97 18.58 14.71
CA LYS A 13 2.80 19.65 14.16
C LYS A 13 3.31 19.27 12.78
N LYS A 14 3.31 20.23 11.86
CA LYS A 14 3.91 20.02 10.53
C LYS A 14 5.41 19.76 10.72
N PRO A 15 5.98 18.70 10.13
CA PRO A 15 7.41 18.41 10.33
C PRO A 15 8.29 19.58 9.90
N SER A 16 9.34 19.83 10.68
CA SER A 16 10.35 20.84 10.38
C SER A 16 11.32 20.38 9.30
N ARG A 17 12.11 21.32 8.79
CA ARG A 17 13.20 21.10 7.85
C ARG A 17 14.54 21.38 8.52
N PRO A 18 15.59 20.54 8.36
CA PRO A 18 15.56 19.23 7.70
C PRO A 18 14.64 18.23 8.42
N PHE A 19 14.04 17.31 7.65
CA PHE A 19 13.27 16.21 8.23
C PHE A 19 14.22 15.17 8.83
N VAL A 20 14.02 14.83 10.10
CA VAL A 20 14.76 13.78 10.79
C VAL A 20 13.76 12.84 11.43
N SER A 21 13.76 11.59 11.00
CA SER A 21 12.81 10.56 11.39
C SER A 21 12.75 10.36 12.91
N SER A 22 13.89 10.37 13.60
CA SER A 22 13.98 10.19 15.06
C SER A 22 13.33 11.32 15.88
N HIS A 23 13.05 12.49 15.28
CA HIS A 23 12.28 13.55 15.95
C HIS A 23 10.77 13.30 15.89
N HIS A 24 10.31 12.43 14.98
CA HIS A 24 8.91 12.18 14.67
C HIS A 24 8.51 10.71 14.87
N ARG A 25 9.46 9.86 15.24
CA ARG A 25 9.30 8.44 15.50
C ARG A 25 10.24 8.03 16.65
N PRO A 26 9.73 7.37 17.70
CA PRO A 26 10.57 6.82 18.75
C PRO A 26 11.42 5.66 18.20
N ALA A 27 12.36 5.17 19.00
CA ALA A 27 13.15 4.00 18.62
C ALA A 27 12.23 2.78 18.40
N ASP A 28 12.66 1.82 17.58
CA ASP A 28 11.83 0.69 17.13
C ASP A 28 11.33 -0.23 18.27
N ASP A 29 11.93 -0.13 19.46
CA ASP A 29 11.57 -0.84 20.68
C ASP A 29 10.49 -0.12 21.52
N VAL A 30 10.11 1.11 21.16
CA VAL A 30 9.11 1.92 21.87
C VAL A 30 7.84 2.06 21.03
N ASP A 31 6.73 1.57 21.54
CA ASP A 31 5.43 1.71 20.88
C ASP A 31 4.72 2.98 21.32
N ASP A 32 4.51 3.90 20.37
CA ASP A 32 3.68 5.10 20.56
C ASP A 32 2.27 4.96 19.98
N GLY A 33 1.92 3.78 19.47
CA GLY A 33 0.61 3.47 18.90
C GLY A 33 0.30 4.21 17.59
N ILE A 34 1.29 4.89 16.98
CA ILE A 34 1.12 5.68 15.77
C ILE A 34 1.58 4.89 14.54
N PHE A 35 0.68 4.74 13.58
CA PHE A 35 0.92 4.15 12.28
C PHE A 35 1.27 5.23 11.25
N ARG A 36 2.48 5.14 10.67
CA ARG A 36 3.05 6.19 9.82
C ARG A 36 2.95 5.83 8.35
N VAL A 37 2.28 6.68 7.59
CA VAL A 37 1.97 6.46 6.18
C VAL A 37 2.65 7.50 5.31
N VAL A 38 3.43 7.07 4.33
CA VAL A 38 3.88 7.96 3.25
C VAL A 38 2.94 7.79 2.05
N LEU A 39 2.22 8.86 1.70
CA LEU A 39 1.40 8.93 0.49
C LEU A 39 2.23 9.55 -0.64
N ILE A 40 2.62 8.73 -1.62
CA ILE A 40 3.27 9.17 -2.85
C ILE A 40 2.20 9.51 -3.89
N THR A 41 2.27 10.69 -4.48
CA THR A 41 1.41 11.11 -5.60
C THR A 41 2.24 11.29 -6.86
N SER A 42 1.69 10.93 -8.02
CA SER A 42 2.39 11.03 -9.31
C SER A 42 1.55 11.71 -10.40
N GLY A 43 2.14 11.93 -11.58
CA GLY A 43 1.54 12.70 -12.67
C GLY A 43 0.30 12.05 -13.30
N SER A 44 -0.85 12.19 -12.65
CA SER A 44 -2.16 11.75 -13.09
C SER A 44 -3.22 12.69 -12.52
N VAL A 45 -4.30 12.94 -13.28
CA VAL A 45 -5.40 13.83 -12.86
C VAL A 45 -5.98 13.44 -11.50
N ALA A 46 -5.93 12.14 -11.17
CA ALA A 46 -6.38 11.61 -9.89
C ALA A 46 -5.61 12.18 -8.68
N SER A 47 -4.46 12.84 -8.86
CA SER A 47 -3.72 13.54 -7.80
C SER A 47 -4.52 14.68 -7.15
N ILE A 48 -5.56 15.20 -7.81
CA ILE A 48 -6.53 16.12 -7.19
C ILE A 48 -7.23 15.52 -5.96
N LYS A 49 -7.17 14.19 -5.77
CA LYS A 49 -7.72 13.48 -4.61
C LYS A 49 -6.76 13.32 -3.45
N ALA A 50 -5.51 13.74 -3.57
CA ALA A 50 -4.55 13.67 -2.47
C ALA A 50 -5.01 14.47 -1.22
N PRO A 51 -5.56 15.70 -1.34
CA PRO A 51 -6.11 16.40 -0.19
C PRO A 51 -7.28 15.65 0.46
N ASP A 52 -8.17 15.02 -0.32
CA ASP A 52 -9.31 14.24 0.19
C ASP A 52 -8.82 13.04 1.04
N ILE A 53 -7.82 12.30 0.55
CA ILE A 53 -7.20 11.16 1.27
C ILE A 53 -6.57 11.66 2.58
N VAL A 54 -5.76 12.71 2.52
CA VAL A 54 -5.09 13.26 3.71
C VAL A 54 -6.10 13.73 4.74
N GLY A 55 -7.12 14.50 4.33
CA GLY A 55 -8.17 15.01 5.22
C GLY A 55 -8.96 13.90 5.90
N ALA A 56 -9.15 12.74 5.25
CA ALA A 56 -9.76 11.59 5.90
C ALA A 56 -8.82 10.92 6.91
N LEU A 57 -7.56 10.67 6.54
CA LEU A 57 -6.59 9.98 7.39
C LEU A 57 -6.25 10.75 8.66
N VAL A 58 -6.17 12.08 8.62
CA VAL A 58 -5.86 12.89 9.82
C VAL A 58 -6.95 12.86 10.89
N LYS A 59 -8.16 12.37 10.57
CA LYS A 59 -9.22 12.16 11.57
C LYS A 59 -8.92 10.98 12.48
N SER A 60 -8.08 10.05 12.03
CA SER A 60 -7.69 8.86 12.78
C SER A 60 -6.52 9.23 13.72
N PRO A 61 -6.70 9.20 15.05
CA PRO A 61 -5.71 9.70 16.00
C PRO A 61 -4.39 8.92 15.97
N ASN A 62 -4.47 7.65 15.58
CA ASN A 62 -3.39 6.69 15.49
C ASN A 62 -2.73 6.65 14.10
N ILE A 63 -3.12 7.49 13.15
CA ILE A 63 -2.48 7.57 11.83
C ILE A 63 -1.75 8.90 11.71
N ASP A 64 -0.51 8.83 11.23
CA ASP A 64 0.27 10.00 10.82
C ASP A 64 0.61 9.86 9.34
N VAL A 65 0.44 10.92 8.58
CA VAL A 65 0.61 10.88 7.12
C VAL A 65 1.52 12.00 6.66
N GLN A 66 2.44 11.69 5.76
CA GLN A 66 3.25 12.65 5.02
C GLN A 66 3.10 12.39 3.52
N VAL A 67 3.15 13.45 2.71
CA VAL A 67 2.94 13.35 1.27
C VAL A 67 4.26 13.55 0.54
N VAL A 68 4.57 12.68 -0.42
CA VAL A 68 5.68 12.88 -1.37
C VAL A 68 5.07 13.10 -2.75
N ALA A 69 5.28 14.28 -3.32
CA ALA A 69 4.74 14.67 -4.61
C ALA A 69 5.84 14.65 -5.67
N THR A 70 5.63 13.91 -6.76
CA THR A 70 6.49 14.12 -7.93
C THR A 70 6.21 15.48 -8.55
N LYS A 71 7.19 16.06 -9.26
CA LYS A 71 7.00 17.31 -9.99
C LYS A 71 5.74 17.34 -10.88
N ALA A 72 5.34 16.20 -11.43
CA ALA A 72 4.16 16.12 -12.28
C ALA A 72 2.84 16.09 -11.48
N SER A 73 2.82 15.63 -10.22
CA SER A 73 1.60 15.62 -9.41
C SER A 73 1.24 17.01 -8.86
N THR A 74 2.22 17.89 -8.68
CA THR A 74 2.02 19.25 -8.17
C THR A 74 1.24 20.16 -9.13
N TYR A 75 1.02 19.75 -10.38
CA TYR A 75 0.09 20.44 -11.29
C TYR A 75 -1.38 20.28 -10.90
N PHE A 76 -1.71 19.31 -10.04
CA PHE A 76 -3.11 18.97 -9.71
C PHE A 76 -3.55 19.39 -8.31
N TYR A 77 -2.59 19.71 -7.43
CA TYR A 77 -2.85 20.19 -6.07
C TYR A 77 -1.58 20.83 -5.49
N SER A 78 -1.75 21.60 -4.43
CA SER A 78 -0.68 22.32 -3.72
C SER A 78 -0.62 21.94 -2.24
N GLN A 79 0.42 22.42 -1.54
CA GLN A 79 0.50 22.35 -0.08
C GLN A 79 -0.69 23.06 0.59
N GLU A 80 -1.18 24.15 0.00
CA GLU A 80 -2.32 24.91 0.53
C GLU A 80 -3.62 24.08 0.48
N ASP A 81 -3.84 23.33 -0.60
CA ASP A 81 -5.00 22.44 -0.72
C ASP A 81 -5.00 21.34 0.37
N VAL A 82 -3.82 20.79 0.67
CA VAL A 82 -3.63 19.82 1.76
C VAL A 82 -3.91 20.48 3.11
N ASP A 83 -3.37 21.68 3.35
CA ASP A 83 -3.59 22.41 4.60
C ASP A 83 -5.07 22.76 4.81
N ASN A 84 -5.77 23.15 3.75
CA ASN A 84 -7.20 23.43 3.77
C ASN A 84 -8.01 22.17 4.10
N SER A 85 -7.65 21.03 3.51
CA SER A 85 -8.30 19.75 3.81
C SER A 85 -8.08 19.31 5.26
N VAL A 86 -6.85 19.43 5.78
CA VAL A 86 -6.53 19.14 7.19
C VAL A 86 -7.31 20.07 8.14
N ARG A 87 -7.37 21.38 7.84
CA ARG A 87 -8.13 22.35 8.64
C ARG A 87 -9.60 21.99 8.69
N SER A 88 -10.20 21.68 7.54
CA SER A 88 -11.60 21.28 7.43
C SER A 88 -11.87 19.98 8.19
N ALA A 89 -11.00 18.98 8.04
CA ALA A 89 -11.14 17.68 8.69
C ALA A 89 -11.11 17.76 10.23
N LEU A 90 -10.29 18.65 10.77
CA LEU A 90 -10.07 18.82 12.21
C LEU A 90 -10.86 19.99 12.82
N ASN A 91 -11.72 20.66 12.04
CA ASN A 91 -12.49 21.84 12.45
C ASN A 91 -11.62 22.95 13.10
N LEU A 92 -10.44 23.21 12.53
CA LEU A 92 -9.51 24.19 13.09
C LEU A 92 -9.89 25.63 12.69
N PRO A 93 -9.69 26.62 13.58
CA PRO A 93 -9.99 28.02 13.27
C PRO A 93 -9.13 28.58 12.14
N ASP A 94 -9.67 29.54 11.40
CA ASP A 94 -8.93 30.30 10.40
C ASP A 94 -7.74 31.04 11.04
N GLY A 95 -6.56 30.94 10.41
CA GLY A 95 -5.36 31.69 10.78
C GLY A 95 -4.31 30.96 11.63
N GLN A 96 -4.55 29.74 12.12
CA GLN A 96 -3.57 29.04 12.99
C GLN A 96 -2.64 28.03 12.29
N THR A 97 -2.71 27.83 10.97
CA THR A 97 -2.25 26.53 10.40
C THR A 97 -1.15 26.56 9.33
N GLY A 98 -0.79 27.70 8.74
CA GLY A 98 0.04 27.70 7.52
C GLY A 98 1.39 26.98 7.67
N GLU A 99 2.12 27.27 8.75
CA GLU A 99 3.48 26.74 8.94
C GLU A 99 3.65 25.73 10.08
N HIS A 100 2.73 25.66 11.03
CA HIS A 100 2.97 24.96 12.30
C HIS A 100 2.25 23.61 12.47
N PHE A 101 1.17 23.34 11.74
CA PHE A 101 0.32 22.16 11.97
C PHE A 101 -0.02 21.43 10.68
N GLY A 102 -0.16 20.10 10.78
CA GLY A 102 -0.66 19.26 9.71
C GLY A 102 0.40 18.47 8.95
N VAL A 103 0.13 18.26 7.67
CA VAL A 103 0.82 17.31 6.79
C VAL A 103 1.68 18.09 5.82
N ARG A 104 2.93 17.65 5.60
CA ARG A 104 3.80 18.27 4.61
C ARG A 104 3.75 17.51 3.28
N VAL A 105 3.78 18.28 2.19
CA VAL A 105 4.03 17.82 0.83
C VAL A 105 5.51 18.04 0.54
N TRP A 106 6.25 16.95 0.45
CA TRP A 106 7.67 16.90 0.12
C TRP A 106 7.86 16.77 -1.39
N THR A 107 8.77 17.55 -1.96
CA THR A 107 9.11 17.50 -3.40
C THR A 107 10.57 17.16 -3.63
N ASP A 108 10.95 16.95 -4.90
CA ASP A 108 12.34 16.71 -5.30
C ASP A 108 13.27 17.86 -4.88
N GLU A 109 12.76 19.11 -4.85
CA GLU A 109 13.53 20.26 -4.38
C GLU A 109 13.88 20.17 -2.88
N ASP A 110 13.00 19.59 -2.06
CA ASP A 110 13.20 19.46 -0.61
C ASP A 110 14.34 18.49 -0.26
N GLU A 111 14.60 17.50 -1.12
CA GLU A 111 15.65 16.50 -0.92
C GLU A 111 17.05 17.15 -0.83
N TRP A 112 17.28 18.16 -1.68
CA TRP A 112 18.61 18.76 -1.85
C TRP A 112 18.74 20.16 -1.25
N SER A 113 17.63 20.85 -1.00
CA SER A 113 17.70 22.20 -0.42
C SER A 113 18.19 22.18 1.04
N ASP A 114 17.91 21.10 1.78
CA ASP A 114 18.33 20.95 3.18
C ASP A 114 19.69 20.28 3.36
N TRP A 115 20.19 19.52 2.37
CA TRP A 115 21.46 18.80 2.45
C TRP A 115 22.63 19.63 1.90
N LYS A 116 23.63 19.91 2.74
CA LYS A 116 24.81 20.74 2.41
C LYS A 116 26.12 19.99 2.53
N GLN A 117 26.20 18.99 3.41
CA GLN A 117 27.43 18.25 3.65
C GLN A 117 27.19 16.79 4.05
N VAL A 118 28.23 15.97 3.87
CA VAL A 118 28.22 14.57 4.30
C VAL A 118 27.95 14.48 5.80
N GLY A 119 27.05 13.58 6.18
CA GLY A 119 26.62 13.38 7.57
C GLY A 119 25.29 14.05 7.92
N GLU A 120 24.79 14.96 7.08
CA GLU A 120 23.44 15.51 7.23
C GLU A 120 22.35 14.52 6.79
N PRO A 121 21.13 14.64 7.35
CA PRO A 121 20.00 13.78 7.01
C PRO A 121 19.66 13.86 5.52
N ILE A 122 19.39 12.69 4.91
CA ILE A 122 18.97 12.58 3.51
C ILE A 122 17.48 12.26 3.51
N LEU A 123 16.67 13.15 2.93
CA LEU A 123 15.20 13.13 3.06
C LEU A 123 14.56 11.79 2.71
N HIS A 124 14.90 11.17 1.57
CA HIS A 124 14.32 9.88 1.18
C HIS A 124 14.67 8.75 2.16
N ILE A 125 15.86 8.79 2.78
CA ILE A 125 16.28 7.81 3.79
C ILE A 125 15.52 8.05 5.10
N GLU A 126 15.33 9.31 5.49
CA GLU A 126 14.57 9.67 6.69
C GLU A 126 13.09 9.31 6.55
N LEU A 127 12.46 9.58 5.40
CA LEU A 127 11.09 9.13 5.13
C LEU A 127 10.99 7.59 5.14
N ARG A 128 12.00 6.89 4.59
CA ARG A 128 12.09 5.42 4.65
C ARG A 128 12.19 4.89 6.07
N ARG A 129 12.93 5.57 6.95
CA ARG A 129 13.03 5.21 8.39
C ARG A 129 11.74 5.51 9.13
N TRP A 130 11.02 6.53 8.71
CA TRP A 130 9.79 6.97 9.35
C TRP A 130 8.57 6.10 8.99
N ALA A 131 8.46 5.63 7.75
CA ALA A 131 7.25 4.97 7.24
C ALA A 131 7.03 3.53 7.76
N ASP A 132 5.80 3.23 8.19
CA ASP A 132 5.29 1.87 8.40
C ASP A 132 4.59 1.32 7.15
N LEU A 133 4.04 2.20 6.31
CA LEU A 133 3.38 1.89 5.05
C LEU A 133 3.68 2.97 4.00
N VAL A 134 3.89 2.55 2.76
CA VAL A 134 3.95 3.46 1.61
C VAL A 134 2.79 3.19 0.67
N VAL A 135 2.05 4.24 0.30
CA VAL A 135 0.94 4.16 -0.65
C VAL A 135 1.21 5.08 -1.83
N ILE A 136 1.18 4.56 -3.04
CA ILE A 136 1.31 5.33 -4.28
C ILE A 136 -0.08 5.53 -4.86
N ALA A 137 -0.68 6.69 -4.65
CA ALA A 137 -2.04 7.00 -5.08
C ALA A 137 -2.17 8.47 -5.52
N PRO A 138 -2.26 8.76 -6.82
CA PRO A 138 -2.19 7.82 -7.95
C PRO A 138 -0.77 7.34 -8.27
N CYS A 139 -0.67 6.15 -8.87
CA CYS A 139 0.50 5.68 -9.62
C CYS A 139 0.27 5.85 -11.13
N SER A 140 0.98 6.81 -11.73
CA SER A 140 0.99 7.05 -13.18
C SER A 140 1.76 5.94 -13.90
N ALA A 141 1.55 5.80 -15.20
CA ALA A 141 2.30 4.85 -16.01
C ALA A 141 3.81 5.14 -16.00
N ASP A 142 4.21 6.42 -15.93
CA ASP A 142 5.60 6.85 -15.84
C ASP A 142 6.25 6.38 -14.53
N LEU A 143 5.63 6.68 -13.38
CA LEU A 143 6.16 6.23 -12.10
C LEU A 143 6.19 4.70 -12.02
N LEU A 144 5.15 4.03 -12.52
CA LEU A 144 5.09 2.57 -12.59
C LEU A 144 6.26 1.99 -13.41
N ALA A 145 6.57 2.59 -14.57
CA ALA A 145 7.69 2.19 -15.40
C ALA A 145 9.04 2.42 -14.72
N LYS A 146 9.20 3.56 -14.02
CA LYS A 146 10.42 3.86 -13.26
C LYS A 146 10.65 2.87 -12.14
N ILE A 147 9.60 2.51 -11.40
CA ILE A 147 9.67 1.49 -10.34
C ILE A 147 10.10 0.14 -10.93
N ALA A 148 9.41 -0.32 -11.97
CA ALA A 148 9.71 -1.61 -12.61
C ALA A 148 11.12 -1.65 -13.25
N GLY A 149 11.60 -0.51 -13.76
CA GLY A 149 12.94 -0.38 -14.33
C GLY A 149 14.06 -0.10 -13.32
N GLY A 150 13.74 0.09 -12.03
CA GLY A 150 14.72 0.41 -11.00
C GLY A 150 15.34 1.81 -11.11
N ILE A 151 14.64 2.76 -11.73
CA ILE A 151 15.08 4.16 -11.83
C ILE A 151 14.85 4.86 -10.49
N CYS A 152 15.85 5.59 -10.00
CA CYS A 152 15.83 6.36 -8.75
C CYS A 152 16.32 7.80 -8.99
N ASP A 153 15.52 8.58 -9.71
CA ASP A 153 15.86 9.92 -10.19
C ASP A 153 15.02 11.05 -9.54
N SER A 154 14.20 10.71 -8.57
CA SER A 154 13.30 11.63 -7.84
C SER A 154 13.19 11.21 -6.37
N LEU A 155 12.71 12.10 -5.50
CA LEU A 155 12.47 11.82 -4.09
C LEU A 155 11.60 10.56 -3.93
N ALA A 156 10.52 10.45 -4.72
CA ALA A 156 9.61 9.31 -4.69
C ALA A 156 10.29 8.00 -5.10
N THR A 157 11.06 8.00 -6.19
CA THR A 157 11.67 6.78 -6.72
C THR A 157 12.87 6.33 -5.89
N SER A 158 13.67 7.28 -5.39
CA SER A 158 14.77 7.03 -4.43
C SER A 158 14.24 6.46 -3.11
N LEU A 159 13.15 7.02 -2.58
CA LEU A 159 12.46 6.49 -1.40
C LEU A 159 12.02 5.04 -1.62
N LEU A 160 11.29 4.77 -2.69
CA LEU A 160 10.79 3.43 -3.01
C LEU A 160 11.92 2.42 -3.18
N ARG A 161 13.03 2.82 -3.81
CA ARG A 161 14.20 1.94 -4.02
C ARG A 161 14.94 1.61 -2.72
N ALA A 162 14.86 2.49 -1.72
CA ALA A 162 15.53 2.33 -0.42
C ALA A 162 14.68 1.56 0.63
N LEU A 163 13.40 1.27 0.32
CA LEU A 163 12.52 0.53 1.22
C LEU A 163 13.06 -0.85 1.54
N GLY A 164 12.88 -1.27 2.79
CA GLY A 164 13.16 -2.64 3.18
C GLY A 164 12.07 -3.60 2.66
N PRO A 165 12.39 -4.88 2.42
CA PRO A 165 11.39 -5.89 2.04
C PRO A 165 10.27 -6.11 3.07
N SER A 166 10.40 -5.55 4.28
CA SER A 166 9.39 -5.63 5.34
C SER A 166 8.41 -4.46 5.34
N THR A 167 8.67 -3.39 4.57
CA THR A 167 7.76 -2.24 4.50
C THR A 167 6.73 -2.49 3.41
N PRO A 168 5.44 -2.68 3.73
CA PRO A 168 4.41 -2.87 2.73
C PRO A 168 4.28 -1.64 1.82
N VAL A 169 4.04 -1.90 0.54
CA VAL A 169 3.78 -0.87 -0.46
C VAL A 169 2.47 -1.18 -1.19
N ILE A 170 1.60 -0.19 -1.30
CA ILE A 170 0.35 -0.26 -2.07
C ILE A 170 0.48 0.66 -3.28
N VAL A 171 0.19 0.15 -4.47
CA VAL A 171 0.21 0.86 -5.75
C VAL A 171 -1.23 0.98 -6.23
N CYS A 172 -1.69 2.21 -6.48
CA CYS A 172 -3.02 2.49 -7.02
C CYS A 172 -2.90 3.07 -8.44
N PRO A 173 -2.87 2.24 -9.50
CA PRO A 173 -2.67 2.71 -10.87
C PRO A 173 -3.78 3.68 -11.31
N ALA A 174 -3.40 4.77 -11.96
CA ALA A 174 -4.34 5.74 -12.52
C ALA A 174 -3.82 6.35 -13.83
N MET A 175 -4.39 5.92 -14.96
CA MET A 175 -3.96 6.32 -16.29
C MET A 175 -5.10 6.16 -17.30
N ASN A 176 -4.94 6.74 -18.49
CA ASN A 176 -5.89 6.51 -19.59
C ASN A 176 -6.04 5.02 -19.92
N THR A 177 -7.21 4.59 -20.41
CA THR A 177 -7.50 3.19 -20.75
C THR A 177 -6.49 2.58 -21.71
N TYR A 178 -6.08 3.29 -22.77
CA TYR A 178 -5.09 2.77 -23.70
C TYR A 178 -3.69 2.66 -23.08
N MET A 179 -3.35 3.55 -22.14
CA MET A 179 -2.11 3.40 -21.36
C MET A 179 -2.20 2.18 -20.45
N TYR A 180 -3.35 1.95 -19.81
CA TYR A 180 -3.54 0.79 -18.93
C TYR A 180 -3.47 -0.53 -19.69
N GLN A 181 -4.11 -0.60 -20.86
CA GLN A 181 -4.11 -1.76 -21.76
C GLN A 181 -2.78 -1.95 -22.50
N HIS A 182 -1.84 -1.01 -22.40
CA HIS A 182 -0.55 -1.12 -23.05
C HIS A 182 0.25 -2.29 -22.46
N ARG A 183 0.88 -3.10 -23.32
CA ARG A 183 1.61 -4.31 -22.90
C ARG A 183 2.74 -4.02 -21.89
N LEU A 184 3.36 -2.86 -21.96
CA LEU A 184 4.36 -2.46 -20.97
C LEU A 184 3.75 -2.27 -19.58
N THR A 185 2.54 -1.72 -19.48
CA THR A 185 1.84 -1.56 -18.20
C THR A 185 1.59 -2.92 -17.55
N THR A 186 1.11 -3.90 -18.31
CA THR A 186 0.95 -5.28 -17.80
C THR A 186 2.28 -5.84 -17.28
N ARG A 187 3.38 -5.66 -18.03
CA ARG A 187 4.71 -6.13 -17.60
C ARG A 187 5.20 -5.41 -16.35
N HIS A 188 5.02 -4.10 -16.26
CA HIS A 188 5.46 -3.33 -15.10
C HIS A 188 4.63 -3.69 -13.86
N LEU A 189 3.33 -3.92 -14.00
CA LEU A 189 2.48 -4.42 -12.92
C LEU A 189 2.93 -5.79 -12.44
N ALA A 190 3.29 -6.70 -13.35
CA ALA A 190 3.83 -8.01 -12.99
C ALA A 190 5.13 -7.89 -12.18
N VAL A 191 6.10 -7.07 -12.63
CA VAL A 191 7.34 -6.81 -11.86
C VAL A 191 7.03 -6.28 -10.46
N VAL A 192 6.13 -5.31 -10.36
CA VAL A 192 5.75 -4.70 -9.09
C VAL A 192 5.07 -5.70 -8.13
N GLN A 193 4.22 -6.59 -8.65
CA GLN A 193 3.50 -7.58 -7.82
C GLN A 193 4.36 -8.80 -7.49
N GLU A 194 5.03 -9.37 -8.49
CA GLU A 194 5.71 -10.66 -8.42
C GLU A 194 7.14 -10.51 -7.89
N ASP A 195 7.91 -9.56 -8.43
CA ASP A 195 9.32 -9.40 -8.08
C ASP A 195 9.50 -8.53 -6.83
N LEU A 196 8.75 -7.42 -6.73
CA LEU A 196 8.83 -6.50 -5.58
C LEU A 196 7.86 -6.86 -4.47
N GLY A 197 6.87 -7.71 -4.75
CA GLY A 197 5.87 -8.14 -3.79
C GLY A 197 4.79 -7.10 -3.46
N TYR A 198 4.79 -5.92 -4.10
CA TYR A 198 3.89 -4.81 -3.77
C TYR A 198 2.43 -5.18 -4.03
N LEU A 199 1.53 -4.51 -3.31
CA LEU A 199 0.09 -4.70 -3.49
C LEU A 199 -0.40 -3.76 -4.56
N VAL A 200 -1.23 -4.24 -5.48
CA VAL A 200 -1.86 -3.40 -6.48
C VAL A 200 -3.35 -3.31 -6.17
N SER A 201 -3.83 -2.09 -5.97
CA SER A 201 -5.24 -1.77 -5.77
C SER A 201 -5.77 -1.06 -7.01
N GLY A 202 -6.72 -1.71 -7.69
CA GLY A 202 -7.33 -1.18 -8.91
C GLY A 202 -6.48 -1.38 -10.17
N PRO A 203 -6.79 -0.63 -11.25
CA PRO A 203 -7.79 0.43 -11.35
C PRO A 203 -9.23 -0.05 -11.14
N GLN A 204 -10.16 0.87 -10.90
CA GLN A 204 -11.59 0.55 -11.02
C GLN A 204 -11.87 -0.04 -12.41
N GLY A 205 -12.85 -0.94 -12.47
CA GLY A 205 -13.35 -1.54 -13.72
C GLY A 205 -13.99 -0.50 -14.65
N ALA A 206 -14.86 -0.94 -15.57
CA ALA A 206 -15.44 -0.07 -16.59
C ALA A 206 -16.08 1.21 -16.00
N GLY A 207 -15.69 2.37 -16.54
CA GLY A 207 -16.26 3.67 -16.19
C GLY A 207 -15.62 4.80 -16.98
N ARG A 208 -16.30 5.95 -17.00
CA ARG A 208 -15.84 7.14 -17.73
C ARG A 208 -14.63 7.78 -17.04
N LEU A 209 -13.53 7.92 -17.77
CA LEU A 209 -12.30 8.56 -17.32
C LEU A 209 -12.37 10.09 -17.44
N ALA A 210 -11.44 10.78 -16.77
CA ALA A 210 -11.33 12.24 -16.86
C ALA A 210 -11.05 12.76 -18.28
N CYS A 211 -10.46 11.92 -19.15
CA CYS A 211 -10.25 12.23 -20.57
C CYS A 211 -11.50 11.99 -21.45
N GLY A 212 -12.55 11.38 -20.92
CA GLY A 212 -13.81 11.12 -21.62
C GLY A 212 -13.98 9.69 -22.17
N ASP A 213 -12.93 8.87 -22.17
CA ASP A 213 -12.97 7.46 -22.59
C ASP A 213 -13.67 6.57 -21.54
N ASP A 214 -14.31 5.50 -21.99
CA ASP A 214 -14.89 4.45 -21.13
C ASP A 214 -13.98 3.21 -21.13
N GLY A 215 -13.56 2.77 -19.94
CA GLY A 215 -12.73 1.57 -19.79
C GLY A 215 -11.95 1.54 -18.47
N PRO A 216 -11.10 0.51 -18.25
CA PRO A 216 -10.26 0.46 -17.05
C PRO A 216 -9.24 1.60 -17.06
N GLY A 217 -8.69 1.93 -15.89
CA GLY A 217 -7.62 2.94 -15.74
C GLY A 217 -7.92 4.03 -14.72
N LYS A 218 -9.15 4.10 -14.22
CA LYS A 218 -9.53 4.99 -13.13
C LYS A 218 -8.91 4.49 -11.82
N MET A 219 -8.28 5.39 -11.06
CA MET A 219 -7.75 5.06 -9.72
C MET A 219 -8.82 4.40 -8.83
N THR A 220 -8.44 3.45 -7.96
CA THR A 220 -9.28 3.01 -6.83
C THR A 220 -9.91 4.23 -6.13
N ASP A 221 -11.17 4.11 -5.71
CA ASP A 221 -11.84 5.25 -5.06
C ASP A 221 -11.02 5.66 -3.84
N TRP A 222 -10.85 6.96 -3.64
CA TRP A 222 -10.01 7.47 -2.57
C TRP A 222 -10.52 7.04 -1.20
N ARG A 223 -11.82 6.78 -1.04
CA ARG A 223 -12.40 6.24 0.20
C ARG A 223 -11.96 4.80 0.45
N ASP A 224 -11.95 3.96 -0.58
CA ASP A 224 -11.45 2.59 -0.49
C ASP A 224 -9.95 2.57 -0.15
N ILE A 225 -9.18 3.52 -0.68
CA ILE A 225 -7.75 3.69 -0.34
C ILE A 225 -7.59 4.04 1.15
N VAL A 226 -8.42 4.95 1.67
CA VAL A 226 -8.42 5.29 3.11
C VAL A 226 -8.77 4.07 3.95
N SER A 227 -9.83 3.32 3.61
CA SER A 227 -10.22 2.11 4.33
C SER A 227 -9.14 1.02 4.30
N LEU A 228 -8.43 0.88 3.17
CA LEU A 228 -7.26 0.00 3.07
C LEU A 228 -6.18 0.41 4.08
N ILE A 229 -5.82 1.69 4.12
CA ILE A 229 -4.80 2.22 5.04
C ILE A 229 -5.22 2.01 6.51
N GLU A 230 -6.47 2.27 6.85
CA GLU A 230 -7.03 2.05 8.20
C GLU A 230 -7.01 0.57 8.61
N GLY A 231 -7.25 -0.34 7.65
CA GLY A 231 -7.10 -1.78 7.85
C GLY A 231 -5.66 -2.16 8.21
N PHE A 232 -4.68 -1.63 7.49
CA PHE A 232 -3.26 -1.82 7.81
C PHE A 232 -2.89 -1.26 9.19
N ALA A 233 -3.40 -0.07 9.55
CA ALA A 233 -3.17 0.53 10.85
C ALA A 233 -3.71 -0.34 11.99
N THR A 234 -4.92 -0.90 11.84
CA THR A 234 -5.51 -1.84 12.80
C THR A 234 -4.65 -3.09 12.96
N MET A 235 -4.21 -3.70 11.86
CA MET A 235 -3.36 -4.90 11.90
C MET A 235 -2.01 -4.64 12.58
N HIS A 236 -1.42 -3.45 12.37
CA HIS A 236 -0.17 -3.06 13.01
C HIS A 236 -0.29 -2.96 14.53
N GLN A 237 -1.41 -2.43 15.03
CA GLN A 237 -1.70 -2.34 16.47
C GLN A 237 -1.88 -3.73 17.10
N ASP A 238 -2.64 -4.62 16.45
CA ASP A 238 -2.87 -5.98 16.95
C ASP A 238 -1.57 -6.80 17.09
N ARG A 239 -0.62 -6.63 16.16
CA ARG A 239 0.66 -7.33 16.22
C ARG A 239 1.46 -6.93 17.46
N ARG A 240 1.55 -5.64 17.75
CA ARG A 240 2.35 -5.13 18.87
C ARG A 240 1.72 -5.49 20.22
N ALA A 241 0.39 -5.57 20.30
CA ALA A 241 -0.32 -6.08 21.47
C ALA A 241 0.01 -7.55 21.79
N VAL A 242 0.27 -8.39 20.79
CA VAL A 242 0.65 -9.80 20.98
C VAL A 242 2.11 -9.97 21.39
N VAL A 243 3.01 -9.07 20.98
CA VAL A 243 4.45 -9.15 21.30
C VAL A 243 4.79 -8.61 22.71
N HIS A 244 3.97 -7.73 23.28
CA HIS A 244 4.15 -7.20 24.64
C HIS A 244 3.00 -7.60 25.60
N PRO A 245 2.89 -8.88 26.02
CA PRO A 245 1.91 -9.25 27.03
C PRO A 245 2.40 -8.82 28.42
N GLY A 246 2.01 -7.63 28.86
CA GLY A 246 2.04 -7.25 30.26
C GLY A 246 0.78 -7.76 30.97
N HIS A 247 0.79 -9.01 31.48
CA HIS A 247 0.05 -9.57 32.67
C HIS A 247 -0.19 -11.11 32.58
N PRO A 248 -0.38 -11.81 33.73
CA PRO A 248 0.24 -13.11 34.01
C PRO A 248 -0.45 -14.29 33.33
N LEU A 249 0.37 -15.27 32.93
CA LEU A 249 -0.04 -16.56 32.38
C LEU A 249 -0.96 -17.28 33.37
N GLN A 250 -2.22 -17.43 33.00
CA GLN A 250 -3.10 -18.43 33.59
C GLN A 250 -2.80 -19.74 32.86
N GLU A 251 -2.13 -20.68 33.54
CA GLU A 251 -1.78 -22.00 33.00
C GLU A 251 -3.05 -22.74 32.56
N SER A 252 -3.23 -22.89 31.24
CA SER A 252 -4.14 -23.89 30.69
C SER A 252 -3.40 -25.22 30.59
N SER A 253 -3.83 -26.19 31.38
CA SER A 253 -3.36 -27.58 31.34
C SER A 253 -3.75 -28.24 30.00
N ASP A 254 -2.80 -28.39 29.09
CA ASP A 254 -2.99 -29.21 27.89
C ASP A 254 -2.90 -30.71 28.25
N PRO A 255 -3.78 -31.57 27.69
CA PRO A 255 -3.68 -33.01 27.86
C PRO A 255 -2.56 -33.61 27.00
N PRO A 256 -1.93 -34.72 27.42
CA PRO A 256 -0.76 -35.27 26.75
C PRO A 256 -1.08 -35.90 25.38
N LEU A 257 -0.18 -35.67 24.43
CA LEU A 257 -0.19 -36.25 23.07
C LEU A 257 -0.09 -37.79 23.09
N PRO A 258 -0.75 -38.49 22.15
CA PRO A 258 -0.65 -39.94 22.02
C PRO A 258 0.70 -40.38 21.43
N PRO A 259 1.17 -41.60 21.75
CA PRO A 259 2.46 -42.12 21.29
C PRO A 259 2.46 -42.46 19.78
N PRO A 260 3.65 -42.48 19.14
CA PRO A 260 3.79 -42.65 17.70
C PRO A 260 3.54 -44.10 17.25
N THR A 261 2.76 -44.26 16.18
CA THR A 261 2.48 -45.56 15.54
C THR A 261 3.61 -45.94 14.59
N GLU A 262 4.11 -47.18 14.72
CA GLU A 262 5.15 -47.77 13.88
C GLU A 262 4.74 -47.90 12.40
N THR A 263 5.73 -47.70 11.52
CA THR A 263 5.63 -47.71 10.07
C THR A 263 5.68 -49.16 9.53
N PRO A 264 4.82 -49.56 8.56
CA PRO A 264 5.01 -50.81 7.83
C PRO A 264 5.95 -50.66 6.62
N PRO A 265 6.62 -51.75 6.19
CA PRO A 265 7.75 -51.68 5.26
C PRO A 265 7.35 -51.58 3.79
N THR A 266 8.23 -50.92 3.04
CA THR A 266 8.28 -50.78 1.58
C THR A 266 8.35 -52.11 0.83
N PRO A 267 7.64 -52.25 -0.30
CA PRO A 267 8.03 -53.21 -1.33
C PRO A 267 8.41 -52.56 -2.68
N GLY A 268 9.60 -52.92 -3.16
CA GLY A 268 9.83 -53.45 -4.51
C GLY A 268 9.67 -52.54 -5.73
N ARG A 269 10.81 -52.11 -6.28
CA ARG A 269 10.96 -51.56 -7.64
C ARG A 269 10.79 -52.65 -8.72
N PRO A 270 10.24 -52.29 -9.91
CA PRO A 270 10.85 -52.71 -11.16
C PRO A 270 11.06 -51.56 -12.15
N SER A 271 11.84 -51.85 -13.17
CA SER A 271 12.56 -50.93 -14.06
C SER A 271 11.97 -50.83 -15.48
N LYS A 272 12.17 -49.65 -16.10
CA LYS A 272 12.34 -49.34 -17.54
C LYS A 272 11.23 -49.76 -18.54
N SER A 273 10.64 -48.80 -19.27
CA SER A 273 11.05 -48.38 -20.63
C SER A 273 9.94 -47.69 -21.45
N SER A 274 10.35 -46.67 -22.22
CA SER A 274 9.93 -46.30 -23.60
C SER A 274 8.48 -45.88 -23.95
N SER A 275 8.38 -44.62 -24.40
CA SER A 275 7.69 -44.10 -25.60
C SER A 275 6.42 -44.77 -26.13
N ALA A 276 5.36 -43.97 -26.33
CA ALA A 276 4.59 -43.95 -27.58
C ALA A 276 3.74 -42.67 -27.72
N VAL A 277 3.78 -42.12 -28.92
CA VAL A 277 2.89 -41.11 -29.50
C VAL A 277 1.52 -41.76 -29.74
N GLY A 278 0.43 -41.03 -29.52
CA GLY A 278 -0.93 -41.48 -29.81
C GLY A 278 -1.86 -40.29 -30.08
N SER A 279 -2.19 -40.11 -31.35
CA SER A 279 -3.08 -39.11 -31.93
C SER A 279 -4.57 -39.51 -31.86
N SER A 280 -5.43 -38.51 -32.08
CA SER A 280 -6.88 -38.55 -32.40
C SER A 280 -7.81 -38.75 -31.19
N SER A 281 -9.00 -38.15 -31.11
CA SER A 281 -9.91 -37.65 -32.13
C SER A 281 -10.87 -36.58 -31.56
N VAL A 282 -11.27 -35.64 -32.41
CA VAL A 282 -12.33 -34.65 -32.20
C VAL A 282 -13.69 -35.33 -32.07
N SER A 283 -14.48 -34.98 -31.05
CA SER A 283 -15.94 -35.09 -31.09
C SER A 283 -16.57 -33.78 -30.66
N THR A 284 -17.29 -33.15 -31.59
CA THR A 284 -18.15 -31.99 -31.39
C THR A 284 -19.44 -32.42 -30.69
N GLN A 285 -19.72 -31.84 -29.52
CA GLN A 285 -21.07 -31.76 -28.97
C GLN A 285 -21.34 -30.35 -28.47
N ASP A 286 -22.53 -29.87 -28.82
CA ASP A 286 -23.06 -28.53 -28.71
C ASP A 286 -22.94 -27.90 -27.32
N ARG A 287 -22.43 -26.66 -27.26
CA ARG A 287 -22.43 -25.83 -26.06
C ARG A 287 -23.34 -24.61 -26.28
N ALA A 288 -24.39 -24.53 -25.47
CA ALA A 288 -25.23 -23.35 -25.28
C ALA A 288 -24.39 -22.09 -24.98
N PRO A 289 -24.88 -20.87 -25.30
CA PRO A 289 -24.05 -19.67 -25.33
C PRO A 289 -23.40 -19.41 -23.97
N ALA A 290 -22.07 -19.38 -23.96
CA ALA A 290 -21.29 -19.10 -22.77
C ALA A 290 -21.55 -17.65 -22.32
N LYS A 291 -21.86 -17.52 -21.02
CA LYS A 291 -21.87 -16.25 -20.28
C LYS A 291 -20.54 -15.52 -20.56
N ALA A 292 -20.62 -14.21 -20.82
CA ALA A 292 -19.42 -13.38 -20.98
C ALA A 292 -18.45 -13.63 -19.80
N PRO A 293 -17.13 -13.81 -20.06
CA PRO A 293 -16.18 -14.05 -19.00
C PRO A 293 -16.15 -12.85 -18.05
N SER A 294 -16.03 -13.12 -16.74
CA SER A 294 -15.76 -12.07 -15.76
C SER A 294 -14.45 -11.35 -16.08
N ASP A 295 -14.37 -10.07 -15.72
CA ASP A 295 -13.24 -9.17 -16.02
C ASP A 295 -11.87 -9.73 -15.55
N ASP A 296 -11.86 -10.65 -14.59
CA ASP A 296 -10.65 -11.35 -14.08
C ASP A 296 -9.88 -12.14 -15.16
N VAL A 297 -10.56 -12.61 -16.22
CA VAL A 297 -9.93 -13.48 -17.23
C VAL A 297 -9.16 -12.66 -18.29
N LEU A 298 -9.43 -11.37 -18.42
CA LEU A 298 -8.82 -10.52 -19.46
C LEU A 298 -7.49 -9.87 -19.04
N THR A 299 -7.22 -9.78 -17.74
CA THR A 299 -5.99 -9.14 -17.23
C THR A 299 -4.98 -10.14 -16.67
N GLY A 300 -5.42 -11.34 -16.25
CA GLY A 300 -4.56 -12.28 -15.52
C GLY A 300 -4.10 -11.75 -14.16
N ILE A 301 -4.71 -10.67 -13.67
CA ILE A 301 -4.36 -9.97 -12.44
C ILE A 301 -5.44 -10.30 -11.41
N ALA A 302 -5.05 -10.93 -10.30
CA ALA A 302 -5.96 -11.15 -9.18
C ALA A 302 -6.28 -9.81 -8.50
N ASP A 303 -7.56 -9.40 -8.46
CA ASP A 303 -8.00 -8.25 -7.65
C ASP A 303 -7.62 -8.53 -6.18
N TRP A 304 -7.05 -7.55 -5.47
CA TRP A 304 -6.77 -7.68 -4.04
C TRP A 304 -8.04 -8.09 -3.26
N ARG A 305 -9.24 -7.70 -3.72
CA ARG A 305 -10.53 -8.13 -3.16
C ARG A 305 -10.73 -9.64 -3.22
N SER A 306 -10.19 -10.32 -4.22
CA SER A 306 -10.21 -11.79 -4.34
C SER A 306 -9.26 -12.48 -3.35
N MET A 307 -8.25 -11.74 -2.86
CA MET A 307 -7.33 -12.19 -1.81
C MET A 307 -7.85 -11.89 -0.41
N THR A 308 -8.88 -11.04 -0.30
CA THR A 308 -9.41 -10.54 0.97
C THR A 308 -10.91 -10.27 0.90
N ASN A 309 -11.76 -11.26 1.19
CA ASN A 309 -13.25 -11.23 1.26
C ASN A 309 -13.92 -9.84 1.38
N GLU A 310 -13.89 -9.03 0.32
CA GLU A 310 -14.44 -7.66 0.15
C GLU A 310 -14.11 -6.59 1.24
N LEU A 311 -13.58 -6.98 2.40
CA LEU A 311 -13.33 -6.17 3.59
C LEU A 311 -11.88 -6.26 4.11
N GLY A 312 -10.92 -6.68 3.29
CA GLY A 312 -9.52 -6.81 3.73
C GLY A 312 -9.18 -8.15 4.43
N GLY A 313 -10.14 -9.08 4.50
CA GLY A 313 -9.96 -10.38 5.14
C GLY A 313 -9.74 -10.24 6.65
N ASP A 314 -9.49 -11.34 7.36
CA ASP A 314 -9.07 -11.30 8.78
C ASP A 314 -7.61 -10.85 8.97
N GLY A 315 -6.97 -10.38 7.90
CA GLY A 315 -5.57 -10.01 7.88
C GLY A 315 -4.58 -11.18 7.91
N THR A 316 -5.00 -12.45 7.92
CA THR A 316 -4.08 -13.59 8.08
C THR A 316 -3.13 -13.81 6.90
N ALA A 317 -3.57 -13.56 5.68
CA ALA A 317 -2.71 -13.61 4.47
C ALA A 317 -1.61 -12.54 4.52
N TRP A 318 -1.98 -11.32 4.96
CA TRP A 318 -1.04 -10.21 5.11
C TRP A 318 -0.11 -10.39 6.31
N ARG A 319 -0.64 -10.89 7.44
CA ARG A 319 0.13 -11.23 8.65
C ARG A 319 1.26 -12.19 8.31
N ARG A 320 1.00 -13.25 7.55
CA ARG A 320 2.06 -14.19 7.14
C ARG A 320 3.12 -13.54 6.25
N LYS A 321 2.72 -12.86 5.17
CA LYS A 321 3.67 -12.35 4.16
C LYS A 321 4.62 -11.25 4.67
N TRP A 322 4.15 -10.36 5.55
CA TRP A 322 4.93 -9.16 5.93
C TRP A 322 5.26 -9.06 7.42
N TRP A 323 4.50 -9.75 8.27
CA TRP A 323 4.52 -9.48 9.72
C TRP A 323 4.95 -10.67 10.58
N LEU A 324 4.80 -11.90 10.07
CA LEU A 324 5.15 -13.15 10.76
C LEU A 324 6.33 -13.90 10.10
N GLY A 325 6.63 -13.65 8.82
CA GLY A 325 7.61 -14.42 8.06
C GLY A 325 7.02 -15.72 7.53
#